data_AF-A0A1H6ZBK0-F1
#
_entry.id   AF-A0A1H6ZBK0-F1
#
_cell.length_a   1.000
_cell.length_b   1.000
_cell.length_c   1.000
_cell.angle_alpha   90.00
_cell.angle_beta   90.00
_cell.angle_gamma   90.00
#
_symmetry.space_group_name_H-M   'P 1'
#
loop_
_entity.id
_entity.type
_entity.pdbx_description
1 polymer ?
#
loop_
_entity_poly.entity_id
_entity_poly.type
_entity_poly.pdbx_seq_one_letter_code
_entity_poly.pdbx_strand_id
1 'polypeptide(L)'
;MRVSIKLLFLLIFVTWPFMGQLFAQQSRVLDIYLAIGQSNMAGRAVVPPDLLAPLEGVFLFTGADWVAATNPLNIHSTIRKDSSMQRLSPSYGFARKMQELQGSKNLGLVVNAKGGTAIEEWMPGTPFFRDMLLRARLAAKDGTLRGVIWHQGESNAGKPDRYLEQLGQFITALRDSLSLPDLPFVAGQLSEDKDIRKPFNERLLELPKRIPHTAVVRSYGTATFDSTHFDSPSQVLLGERYAEKMNQLLEKNHGRHEFAFGLIADVQYADAATAGKRNYRGTLTTLQQTIPFLNAFEPEFVVSLGDLIDRDFASFDAPLGILEGVNAPMHHIWGNHDFSVADSLKAKVGEKLDNPTGYYSFEKGGLIFLVVNGMDISLEGHPEGSENYQKASEWMARLESSGANNAKPWNGGIGEEQLNWLVSKVNEAEESGKKVLVFCHYPLLPENGLHLLNSREVLEKIGPSPALVAWISGHHHEGNYVHDDQGTHHLTLRGMVEAQSPAMGAVVRVYTNKLLIHGIGDEVDRVLEFK
;
A
#
# COMPACT_ATOMS: atom_id res chain seq x y z
N MET A 1 78.83 19.64 39.07
CA MET A 1 78.27 19.17 37.77
C MET A 1 76.91 18.55 38.03
N ARG A 2 75.83 19.24 37.63
CA ARG A 2 74.45 18.79 37.82
C ARG A 2 74.07 17.86 36.67
N VAL A 3 73.71 16.62 36.98
CA VAL A 3 72.96 15.73 36.08
C VAL A 3 71.62 15.49 36.74
N SER A 4 70.56 15.86 36.02
CA SER A 4 69.18 15.89 36.49
C SER A 4 68.47 14.63 35.99
N ILE A 5 68.08 13.74 36.91
CA ILE A 5 67.17 12.63 36.64
C ILE A 5 65.89 12.94 37.42
N LYS A 6 64.83 13.28 36.69
CA LYS A 6 63.52 13.62 37.25
C LYS A 6 62.80 12.34 37.67
N LEU A 7 62.44 12.29 38.95
CA LEU A 7 61.49 11.34 39.52
C LEU A 7 60.08 11.61 38.97
N LEU A 8 59.44 10.56 38.49
CA LEU A 8 58.06 10.52 38.01
C LEU A 8 57.11 10.52 39.22
N PHE A 9 56.38 11.62 39.44
CA PHE A 9 55.27 11.65 40.39
C PHE A 9 53.98 11.23 39.67
N LEU A 10 53.41 10.13 40.14
CA LEU A 10 52.11 9.60 39.77
C LEU A 10 51.02 10.54 40.33
N LEU A 11 50.39 11.35 39.46
CA LEU A 11 49.20 12.12 39.77
C LEU A 11 48.00 11.42 39.13
N ILE A 12 47.18 10.80 39.96
CA ILE A 12 45.88 10.24 39.60
C ILE A 12 44.97 11.41 39.24
N PHE A 13 44.87 11.72 37.95
CA PHE A 13 43.78 12.52 37.43
C PHE A 13 42.56 11.62 37.29
N VAL A 14 41.52 11.91 38.08
CA VAL A 14 40.16 11.43 37.86
C VAL A 14 39.72 11.99 36.51
N THR A 15 39.95 11.23 35.45
CA THR A 15 39.33 11.47 34.14
C THR A 15 37.89 11.02 34.26
N TRP A 16 37.02 11.96 34.62
CA TRP A 16 35.60 11.86 34.27
C TRP A 16 35.56 11.67 32.75
N PRO A 17 35.10 10.53 32.23
CA PRO A 17 35.07 10.37 30.80
C PRO A 17 34.07 11.41 30.26
N PHE A 18 34.50 12.05 29.18
CA PHE A 18 33.75 12.82 28.19
C PHE A 18 32.58 11.98 27.63
N MET A 19 31.69 11.51 28.49
CA MET A 19 30.54 10.64 28.21
C MET A 19 29.23 11.44 28.31
N GLY A 20 29.26 12.69 27.81
CA GLY A 20 28.11 13.60 27.83
C GLY A 20 27.75 14.22 26.47
N GLN A 21 28.48 13.89 25.40
CA GLN A 21 28.23 14.43 24.05
C GLN A 21 28.27 13.38 22.93
N LEU A 22 28.02 12.12 23.28
CA LEU A 22 27.51 11.12 22.33
C LEU A 22 26.08 10.77 22.76
N PHE A 23 25.23 11.79 22.89
CA PHE A 23 23.80 11.53 22.79
C PHE A 23 23.56 11.06 21.36
N ALA A 24 23.15 9.79 21.27
CA ALA A 24 22.77 9.09 20.07
C ALA A 24 22.14 10.04 19.05
N GLN A 25 22.82 10.25 17.92
CA GLN A 25 22.15 10.62 16.67
C GLN A 25 21.38 9.38 16.21
N GLN A 26 20.33 9.05 16.96
CA GLN A 26 19.31 8.12 16.54
C GLN A 26 18.80 8.68 15.21
N SER A 27 18.97 7.92 14.13
CA SER A 27 18.58 8.35 12.79
C SER A 27 17.08 8.72 12.82
N ARG A 28 16.79 10.02 12.86
CA ARG A 28 15.43 10.53 12.78
C ARG A 28 15.05 10.50 11.31
N VAL A 29 14.31 9.48 10.89
CA VAL A 29 13.73 9.48 9.55
C VAL A 29 12.67 10.58 9.50
N LEU A 30 12.91 11.62 8.71
CA LEU A 30 12.02 12.77 8.60
C LEU A 30 10.99 12.60 7.49
N ASP A 31 9.74 13.02 7.75
CA ASP A 31 8.78 13.34 6.69
C ASP A 31 8.99 14.81 6.28
N ILE A 32 9.58 15.02 5.11
CA ILE A 32 10.11 16.31 4.68
C ILE A 32 9.12 17.02 3.75
N TYR A 33 8.89 18.31 4.00
CA TYR A 33 8.05 19.16 3.18
C TYR A 33 8.81 20.40 2.70
N LEU A 34 8.68 20.69 1.40
CA LEU A 34 9.30 21.85 0.77
C LEU A 34 8.30 23.02 0.75
N ALA A 35 8.69 24.15 1.32
CA ALA A 35 7.89 25.37 1.39
C ALA A 35 8.53 26.49 0.56
N ILE A 36 7.91 26.85 -0.56
CA ILE A 36 8.50 27.69 -1.61
C ILE A 36 7.49 28.71 -2.16
N GLY A 37 8.01 29.75 -2.81
CA GLY A 37 7.22 30.84 -3.36
C GLY A 37 7.73 32.21 -2.91
N GLN A 38 6.82 33.17 -2.75
CA GLN A 38 7.18 34.58 -2.53
C GLN A 38 7.01 35.08 -1.10
N SER A 39 6.69 36.36 -0.90
CA SER A 39 6.74 37.04 0.39
C SER A 39 5.73 36.48 1.38
N ASN A 40 4.55 36.04 0.93
CA ASN A 40 3.58 35.39 1.80
C ASN A 40 4.05 34.00 2.25
N MET A 41 4.74 33.20 1.43
CA MET A 41 5.41 31.97 1.89
C MET A 41 6.61 32.28 2.80
N ALA A 42 7.39 33.32 2.48
CA ALA A 42 8.55 33.73 3.27
C ALA A 42 8.15 34.25 4.66
N GLY A 43 6.93 34.76 4.80
CA GLY A 43 6.36 35.28 6.03
C GLY A 43 6.69 36.76 6.28
N ARG A 44 5.65 37.59 6.47
CA ARG A 44 5.75 39.03 6.79
C ARG A 44 4.90 39.45 7.97
N ALA A 45 3.96 38.60 8.40
CA ALA A 45 3.09 38.88 9.52
C ALA A 45 3.88 38.91 10.84
N VAL A 46 3.47 39.74 11.79
CA VAL A 46 4.06 39.76 13.14
C VAL A 46 4.01 38.35 13.73
N VAL A 47 5.06 37.93 14.45
CA VAL A 47 5.04 36.68 15.22
C VAL A 47 4.45 37.01 16.59
N PRO A 48 3.24 36.53 16.94
CA PRO A 48 2.68 36.70 18.27
C PRO A 48 3.56 36.03 19.33
N PRO A 49 3.60 36.54 20.58
CA PRO A 49 4.47 35.97 21.63
C PRO A 49 4.28 34.47 21.89
N ASP A 50 3.06 33.97 21.75
CA ASP A 50 2.69 32.56 21.92
C ASP A 50 3.19 31.64 20.80
N LEU A 51 3.66 32.20 19.67
CA LEU A 51 4.21 31.44 18.52
C LEU A 51 5.74 31.53 18.42
N LEU A 52 6.42 31.97 19.48
CA LEU A 52 7.88 32.08 19.56
C LEU A 52 8.56 30.79 20.04
N ALA A 53 7.82 29.89 20.68
CA ALA A 53 8.36 28.60 21.11
C ALA A 53 8.67 27.70 19.89
N PRO A 54 9.70 26.84 19.97
CA PRO A 54 9.94 25.82 18.94
C PRO A 54 8.73 24.88 18.82
N LEU A 55 8.42 24.47 17.60
CA LEU A 55 7.42 23.43 17.34
C LEU A 55 7.97 22.05 17.75
N GLU A 56 7.25 21.36 18.62
CA GLU A 56 7.59 19.99 19.04
C GLU A 56 7.50 19.02 17.85
N GLY A 57 8.49 18.13 17.71
CA GLY A 57 8.55 17.15 16.61
C GLY A 57 8.82 17.75 15.21
N VAL A 58 9.06 19.06 15.11
CA VAL A 58 9.29 19.75 13.82
C VAL A 58 10.71 20.32 13.75
N PHE A 59 11.36 20.05 12.63
CA PHE A 59 12.74 20.44 12.36
C PHE A 59 12.85 21.32 11.13
N LEU A 60 13.69 22.34 11.18
CA LEU A 60 13.94 23.28 10.09
C LEU A 60 15.34 23.04 9.51
N PHE A 61 15.41 22.89 8.18
CA PHE A 61 16.67 22.63 7.49
C PHE A 61 17.50 23.89 7.30
N THR A 62 18.74 23.88 7.80
CA THR A 62 19.67 25.01 7.70
C THR A 62 20.38 25.09 6.34
N GLY A 63 20.37 23.99 5.59
CA GLY A 63 21.21 23.79 4.39
C GLY A 63 22.29 22.72 4.60
N ALA A 64 22.61 22.41 5.86
CA ALA A 64 23.55 21.36 6.24
C ALA A 64 23.02 20.46 7.36
N ASP A 65 22.25 21.04 8.30
CA ASP A 65 21.74 20.37 9.50
C ASP A 65 20.26 20.66 9.73
N TRP A 66 19.68 20.00 10.73
CA TRP A 66 18.32 20.18 11.20
C TRP A 66 18.30 20.79 12.60
N VAL A 67 17.60 21.92 12.74
CA VAL A 67 17.39 22.59 14.04
C VAL A 67 15.92 22.54 14.44
N ALA A 68 15.59 22.72 15.72
CA ALA A 68 14.20 22.84 16.15
C ALA A 68 13.52 24.00 15.40
N ALA A 69 12.32 23.77 14.85
CA ALA A 69 11.66 24.75 14.01
C ALA A 69 11.07 25.90 14.84
N THR A 70 11.70 27.07 14.76
CA THR A 70 11.27 28.30 15.44
C THR A 70 11.06 29.42 14.44
N ASN A 71 10.02 30.23 14.62
CA ASN A 71 9.79 31.40 13.78
C ASN A 71 10.97 32.40 13.88
N PRO A 72 11.38 33.04 12.77
CA PRO A 72 10.81 32.94 11.42
C PRO A 72 11.36 31.75 10.61
N LEU A 73 10.47 30.96 10.01
CA LEU A 73 10.83 29.69 9.37
C LEU A 73 11.62 29.84 8.05
N ASN A 74 11.55 31.00 7.37
CA ASN A 74 12.32 31.27 6.15
C ASN A 74 13.76 31.78 6.43
N ILE A 75 14.23 31.75 7.68
CA ILE A 75 15.52 32.36 8.08
C ILE A 75 16.73 31.71 7.38
N HIS A 76 16.65 30.43 7.05
CA HIS A 76 17.73 29.66 6.39
C HIS A 76 17.61 29.57 4.88
N SER A 77 16.62 30.24 4.27
CA SER A 77 16.55 30.36 2.81
C SER A 77 17.80 31.05 2.28
N THR A 78 18.42 30.47 1.25
CA THR A 78 19.63 30.99 0.59
C THR A 78 19.31 32.13 -0.38
N ILE A 79 18.04 32.24 -0.77
CA ILE A 79 17.55 33.23 -1.75
C ILE A 79 16.71 34.33 -1.12
N ARG A 80 16.55 34.34 0.20
CA ARG A 80 15.71 35.30 0.94
C ARG A 80 16.09 36.77 0.68
N LYS A 81 15.17 37.65 1.05
CA LYS A 81 15.49 39.07 1.29
C LYS A 81 16.15 39.21 2.67
N ASP A 82 16.30 40.43 3.16
CA ASP A 82 16.87 40.71 4.48
C ASP A 82 16.26 39.82 5.58
N SER A 83 17.09 39.32 6.50
CA SER A 83 16.67 38.48 7.63
C SER A 83 15.65 39.18 8.54
N SER A 84 15.76 40.50 8.71
CA SER A 84 14.83 41.32 9.51
C SER A 84 13.40 41.34 8.94
N MET A 85 13.24 41.01 7.66
CA MET A 85 11.93 40.92 7.01
C MET A 85 11.26 39.56 7.16
N GLN A 86 11.98 38.52 7.62
CA GLN A 86 11.39 37.19 7.77
C GLN A 86 10.61 37.13 9.08
N ARG A 87 9.34 36.73 9.01
CA ARG A 87 8.45 36.66 10.17
C ARG A 87 7.54 35.42 10.09
N LEU A 88 6.31 35.51 10.59
CA LEU A 88 5.37 34.40 10.58
C LEU A 88 4.96 34.05 9.14
N SER A 89 5.02 32.76 8.83
CA SER A 89 4.75 32.16 7.52
C SER A 89 3.69 31.06 7.63
N PRO A 90 3.03 30.64 6.54
CA PRO A 90 2.00 29.62 6.61
C PRO A 90 2.60 28.23 6.90
N SER A 91 3.90 28.06 6.69
CA SER A 91 4.65 26.86 7.08
C SER A 91 4.51 26.52 8.57
N TYR A 92 4.27 27.52 9.43
CA TYR A 92 4.04 27.29 10.87
C TYR A 92 2.71 26.58 11.12
N GLY A 93 1.60 27.15 10.61
CA GLY A 93 0.27 26.54 10.73
C GLY A 93 0.22 25.17 10.05
N PHE A 94 0.91 25.04 8.90
CA PHE A 94 1.07 23.78 8.19
C PHE A 94 1.72 22.71 9.07
N ALA A 95 2.91 22.98 9.60
CA ALA A 95 3.65 21.98 10.36
C ALA A 95 2.92 21.57 11.64
N ARG A 96 2.33 22.54 12.36
CA ARG A 96 1.51 22.27 13.54
C ARG A 96 0.33 21.35 13.20
N LYS A 97 -0.41 21.67 12.13
CA LYS A 97 -1.59 20.88 11.75
C LYS A 97 -1.23 19.50 11.21
N MET A 98 -0.10 19.36 10.51
CA MET A 98 0.41 18.06 10.07
C MET A 98 0.79 17.16 11.24
N GLN A 99 1.38 17.70 12.32
CA GLN A 99 1.63 16.94 13.56
C GLN A 99 0.33 16.43 14.18
N GLU A 100 -0.73 17.25 14.21
CA GLU A 100 -2.05 16.82 14.69
C GLU A 100 -2.66 15.70 13.81
N LEU A 101 -2.51 15.80 12.48
CA LEU A 101 -3.13 14.87 11.54
C LEU A 101 -2.39 13.52 11.40
N GLN A 102 -1.06 13.51 11.53
CA GLN A 102 -0.24 12.33 11.25
C GLN A 102 0.38 11.69 12.51
N GLY A 103 0.12 12.24 13.70
CA GLY A 103 0.71 11.81 14.97
C GLY A 103 2.17 12.26 15.13
N SER A 104 2.84 11.75 16.17
CA SER A 104 4.21 12.11 16.59
C SER A 104 5.33 11.67 15.63
N LYS A 105 5.18 11.95 14.33
CA LYS A 105 6.23 11.76 13.32
C LYS A 105 7.21 12.95 13.37
N ASN A 106 8.47 12.71 13.08
CA ASN A 106 9.43 13.80 12.94
C ASN A 106 9.21 14.51 11.59
N LEU A 107 8.76 15.76 11.62
CA LEU A 107 8.49 16.56 10.42
C LEU A 107 9.69 17.44 10.09
N GLY A 108 10.16 17.38 8.85
CA GLY A 108 11.21 18.26 8.32
C GLY A 108 10.64 19.36 7.43
N LEU A 109 11.02 20.61 7.67
CA LEU A 109 10.71 21.75 6.80
C LEU A 109 11.97 22.21 6.04
N VAL A 110 11.84 22.27 4.72
CA VAL A 110 12.79 22.99 3.85
C VAL A 110 12.09 24.24 3.37
N VAL A 111 12.31 25.38 4.03
CA VAL A 111 11.74 26.66 3.60
C VAL A 111 12.75 27.40 2.73
N ASN A 112 12.36 27.72 1.49
CA ASN A 112 13.23 28.42 0.56
C ASN A 112 12.43 29.40 -0.30
N ALA A 113 11.90 30.46 0.31
CA ALA A 113 11.05 31.44 -0.36
C ALA A 113 11.75 32.81 -0.53
N LYS A 114 11.38 33.54 -1.59
CA LYS A 114 11.91 34.87 -1.92
C LYS A 114 10.82 35.86 -2.31
N GLY A 115 10.67 36.92 -1.50
CA GLY A 115 9.64 37.93 -1.72
C GLY A 115 9.82 38.76 -3.00
N GLY A 116 8.71 39.03 -3.68
CA GLY A 116 8.67 39.87 -4.89
C GLY A 116 9.10 39.16 -6.17
N THR A 117 9.13 37.82 -6.18
CA THR A 117 9.48 37.04 -7.37
C THR A 117 8.27 36.77 -8.24
N ALA A 118 8.49 36.67 -9.55
CA ALA A 118 7.55 36.12 -10.52
C ALA A 118 7.85 34.64 -10.81
N ILE A 119 6.87 33.87 -11.29
CA ILE A 119 7.06 32.44 -11.57
C ILE A 119 8.16 32.16 -12.61
N GLU A 120 8.38 33.09 -13.54
CA GLU A 120 9.48 33.02 -14.51
C GLU A 120 10.85 32.84 -13.85
N GLU A 121 11.05 33.40 -12.66
CA GLU A 121 12.30 33.28 -11.91
C GLU A 121 12.45 31.92 -11.22
N TRP A 122 11.38 31.12 -11.16
CA TRP A 122 11.34 29.78 -10.58
C TRP A 122 11.39 28.66 -11.62
N MET A 123 11.37 28.98 -12.92
CA MET A 123 11.33 27.99 -13.99
C MET A 123 12.63 27.16 -14.10
N PRO A 124 12.59 25.97 -14.72
CA PRO A 124 13.79 25.18 -14.98
C PRO A 124 14.90 26.00 -15.65
N GLY A 125 16.13 25.81 -15.19
CA GLY A 125 17.29 26.58 -15.67
C GLY A 125 17.53 27.91 -14.96
N THR A 126 16.66 28.35 -14.05
CA THR A 126 16.92 29.55 -13.23
C THR A 126 17.74 29.22 -11.97
N PRO A 127 18.38 30.23 -11.35
CA PRO A 127 19.06 30.05 -10.07
C PRO A 127 18.13 29.54 -8.95
N PHE A 128 16.89 30.04 -8.87
CA PHE A 128 15.98 29.64 -7.78
C PHE A 128 15.53 28.19 -7.93
N PHE A 129 15.28 27.72 -9.16
CA PHE A 129 14.95 26.32 -9.40
C PHE A 129 16.11 25.38 -9.00
N ARG A 130 17.34 25.72 -9.41
CA ARG A 130 18.54 24.93 -9.05
C ARG A 130 18.79 24.89 -7.55
N ASP A 131 18.71 26.03 -6.89
CA ASP A 131 18.95 26.14 -5.45
C ASP A 131 17.89 25.40 -4.63
N MET A 132 16.62 25.53 -5.00
CA MET A 132 15.52 24.76 -4.43
C MET A 132 15.76 23.24 -4.55
N LEU A 133 16.10 22.75 -5.74
CA LEU A 133 16.38 21.32 -5.96
C LEU A 133 17.58 20.84 -5.14
N LEU A 134 18.65 21.64 -5.06
CA LEU A 134 19.82 21.31 -4.25
C LEU A 134 19.42 21.15 -2.79
N ARG A 135 18.69 22.12 -2.23
CA ARG A 135 18.23 22.07 -0.83
C ARG A 135 17.30 20.88 -0.57
N ALA A 136 16.36 20.61 -1.48
CA ALA A 136 15.47 19.46 -1.38
C ALA A 136 16.23 18.13 -1.39
N ARG A 137 17.21 17.96 -2.30
CA ARG A 137 18.05 16.75 -2.39
C ARG A 137 18.98 16.58 -1.19
N LEU A 138 19.52 17.68 -0.65
CA LEU A 138 20.34 17.62 0.56
C LEU A 138 19.51 17.19 1.77
N ALA A 139 18.33 17.80 1.96
CA ALA A 139 17.43 17.44 3.04
C ALA A 139 16.93 15.98 2.94
N ALA A 140 16.64 15.50 1.73
CA ALA A 140 16.18 14.14 1.48
C ALA A 140 17.21 13.05 1.85
N LYS A 141 18.43 13.40 2.25
CA LYS A 141 19.38 12.44 2.84
C LYS A 141 18.97 11.97 4.23
N ASP A 142 18.19 12.76 4.95
CA ASP A 142 17.77 12.51 6.32
C ASP A 142 16.28 12.12 6.43
N GLY A 143 15.62 11.83 5.30
CA GLY A 143 14.20 11.53 5.29
C GLY A 143 13.57 11.44 3.91
N THR A 144 12.24 11.35 3.85
CA THR A 144 11.48 11.25 2.61
C THR A 144 10.83 12.58 2.29
N LEU A 145 11.02 13.10 1.08
CA LEU A 145 10.27 14.27 0.61
C LEU A 145 8.81 13.88 0.32
N ARG A 146 7.89 14.31 1.19
CA ARG A 146 6.47 13.96 1.18
C ARG A 146 5.60 14.91 0.38
N GLY A 147 5.99 16.17 0.22
CA GLY A 147 5.19 17.10 -0.55
C GLY A 147 5.73 18.52 -0.59
N VAL A 148 5.05 19.35 -1.37
CA VAL A 148 5.40 20.74 -1.61
C VAL A 148 4.21 21.64 -1.29
N ILE A 149 4.45 22.71 -0.53
CA ILE A 149 3.50 23.83 -0.40
C ILE A 149 4.06 25.04 -1.15
N TRP A 150 3.24 25.60 -2.04
CA TRP A 150 3.60 26.69 -2.94
C TRP A 150 2.67 27.88 -2.76
N HIS A 151 3.22 29.02 -2.38
CA HIS A 151 2.46 30.26 -2.29
C HIS A 151 3.13 31.39 -3.06
N GLN A 152 2.65 31.60 -4.28
CA GLN A 152 3.13 32.63 -5.19
C GLN A 152 2.03 32.99 -6.21
N GLY A 153 2.08 34.22 -6.70
CA GLY A 153 1.24 34.65 -7.80
C GLY A 153 0.99 36.15 -7.83
N GLU A 154 1.27 36.88 -6.75
CA GLU A 154 0.97 38.30 -6.68
C GLU A 154 1.71 39.12 -7.75
N SER A 155 2.93 38.70 -8.12
CA SER A 155 3.71 39.30 -9.23
C SER A 155 3.17 38.93 -10.62
N ASN A 156 2.31 37.91 -10.72
CA ASN A 156 1.77 37.36 -11.97
C ASN A 156 0.24 37.51 -12.07
N ALA A 157 -0.43 38.15 -11.10
CA ALA A 157 -1.89 38.17 -10.98
C ALA A 157 -2.62 38.69 -12.23
N GLY A 158 -1.98 39.57 -13.01
CA GLY A 158 -2.54 40.09 -14.26
C GLY A 158 -2.53 39.12 -15.45
N LYS A 159 -1.98 37.90 -15.33
CA LYS A 159 -1.86 36.92 -16.42
C LYS A 159 -2.23 35.49 -15.96
N PRO A 160 -3.48 35.25 -15.54
CA PRO A 160 -3.87 34.02 -14.85
C PRO A 160 -3.75 32.73 -15.69
N ASP A 161 -4.08 32.77 -16.99
CA ASP A 161 -3.93 31.61 -17.86
C ASP A 161 -2.48 31.19 -18.06
N ARG A 162 -1.63 32.17 -18.40
CA ARG A 162 -0.19 31.97 -18.56
C ARG A 162 0.43 31.46 -17.26
N TYR A 163 -0.01 31.99 -16.13
CA TYR A 163 0.46 31.53 -14.82
C TYR A 163 0.14 30.06 -14.57
N LEU A 164 -1.10 29.62 -14.82
CA LEU A 164 -1.50 28.23 -14.61
C LEU A 164 -0.71 27.25 -15.49
N GLU A 165 -0.43 27.65 -16.73
CA GLU A 165 0.43 26.88 -17.64
C GLU A 165 1.87 26.76 -17.12
N GLN A 166 2.48 27.90 -16.74
CA GLN A 166 3.84 27.92 -16.19
C GLN A 166 3.94 27.15 -14.87
N LEU A 167 2.91 27.22 -14.03
CA LEU A 167 2.86 26.45 -12.78
C LEU A 167 2.79 24.95 -13.07
N GLY A 168 2.02 24.51 -14.08
CA GLY A 168 2.01 23.12 -14.52
C GLY A 168 3.40 22.65 -14.98
N GLN A 169 4.07 23.45 -15.83
CA GLN A 169 5.43 23.16 -16.30
C GLN A 169 6.44 23.10 -15.14
N PHE A 170 6.34 24.03 -14.19
CA PHE A 170 7.18 24.04 -12.99
C PHE A 170 6.99 22.78 -12.15
N ILE A 171 5.74 22.36 -11.89
CA ILE A 171 5.43 21.17 -11.10
C ILE A 171 5.98 19.91 -11.79
N THR A 172 5.74 19.74 -13.10
CA THR A 172 6.26 18.61 -13.87
C THR A 172 7.79 18.57 -13.79
N ALA A 173 8.47 19.67 -14.10
CA ALA A 173 9.92 19.70 -14.08
C ALA A 173 10.52 19.48 -12.68
N LEU A 174 9.85 19.95 -11.64
CA LEU A 174 10.24 19.70 -10.25
C LEU A 174 10.16 18.20 -9.92
N ARG A 175 9.04 17.56 -10.26
CA ARG A 175 8.82 16.12 -10.05
C ARG A 175 9.83 15.29 -10.81
N ASP A 176 10.05 15.60 -12.09
CA ASP A 176 11.03 14.90 -12.94
C ASP A 176 12.45 15.05 -12.39
N SER A 177 12.83 16.26 -11.98
CA SER A 177 14.16 16.54 -11.44
C SER A 177 14.43 15.84 -10.09
N LEU A 178 13.38 15.50 -9.36
CA LEU A 178 13.46 14.77 -8.08
C LEU A 178 13.19 13.27 -8.24
N SER A 179 12.80 12.82 -9.45
CA SER A 179 12.32 11.46 -9.71
C SER A 179 11.12 11.05 -8.84
N LEU A 180 10.19 11.99 -8.63
CA LEU A 180 8.99 11.79 -7.80
C LEU A 180 7.72 12.18 -8.58
N PRO A 181 7.23 11.33 -9.52
CA PRO A 181 6.16 11.69 -10.46
C PRO A 181 4.82 12.01 -9.78
N ASP A 182 4.58 11.45 -8.59
CA ASP A 182 3.31 11.60 -7.86
C ASP A 182 3.46 12.52 -6.63
N LEU A 183 4.57 13.26 -6.51
CA LEU A 183 4.84 14.13 -5.35
C LEU A 183 3.68 15.11 -5.13
N PRO A 184 2.96 15.03 -3.98
CA PRO A 184 1.89 15.96 -3.64
C PRO A 184 2.33 17.42 -3.71
N PHE A 185 1.54 18.25 -4.38
CA PHE A 185 1.81 19.67 -4.54
C PHE A 185 0.56 20.49 -4.23
N VAL A 186 0.63 21.33 -3.20
CA VAL A 186 -0.49 22.16 -2.79
C VAL A 186 -0.16 23.63 -3.06
N ALA A 187 -0.97 24.30 -3.88
CA ALA A 187 -0.85 25.73 -4.17
C ALA A 187 -1.88 26.54 -3.36
N GLY A 188 -1.60 27.80 -3.05
CA GLY A 188 -2.54 28.69 -2.35
C GLY A 188 -3.06 29.83 -3.20
N GLN A 189 -4.34 30.14 -3.07
CA GLN A 189 -4.93 31.38 -3.59
C GLN A 189 -4.31 32.61 -2.93
N LEU A 190 -4.27 33.70 -3.69
CA LEU A 190 -3.88 35.04 -3.20
C LEU A 190 -5.02 35.63 -2.37
N SER A 191 -4.75 36.71 -1.64
CA SER A 191 -5.79 37.41 -0.89
C SER A 191 -6.90 37.98 -1.80
N GLU A 192 -8.11 38.07 -1.27
CA GLU A 192 -9.31 38.50 -2.02
C GLU A 192 -9.55 40.01 -1.96
N ASP A 193 -8.63 40.75 -1.34
CA ASP A 193 -8.65 42.20 -1.11
C ASP A 193 -8.45 43.05 -2.38
N LYS A 194 -8.12 42.44 -3.54
CA LYS A 194 -7.90 43.14 -4.81
C LYS A 194 -8.60 42.46 -5.97
N ASP A 195 -9.31 43.23 -6.78
CA ASP A 195 -10.06 42.71 -7.95
C ASP A 195 -9.17 41.99 -8.96
N ILE A 196 -7.93 42.45 -9.17
CA ILE A 196 -6.97 41.81 -10.07
C ILE A 196 -6.62 40.36 -9.66
N ARG A 197 -6.83 40.00 -8.39
CA ARG A 197 -6.55 38.65 -7.87
C ARG A 197 -7.74 37.69 -8.04
N LYS A 198 -8.97 38.17 -8.26
CA LYS A 198 -10.15 37.32 -8.40
C LYS A 198 -10.05 36.37 -9.60
N PRO A 199 -9.77 36.84 -10.84
CA PRO A 199 -9.61 35.93 -11.99
C PRO A 199 -8.44 34.97 -11.81
N PHE A 200 -7.37 35.42 -11.15
CA PHE A 200 -6.24 34.56 -10.80
C PHE A 200 -6.63 33.43 -9.86
N ASN A 201 -7.33 33.75 -8.78
CA ASN A 201 -7.77 32.78 -7.79
C ASN A 201 -8.76 31.77 -8.37
N GLU A 202 -9.71 32.22 -9.20
CA GLU A 202 -10.62 31.36 -9.94
C GLU A 202 -9.86 30.43 -10.87
N ARG A 203 -8.89 30.97 -11.62
CA ARG A 203 -8.11 30.17 -12.56
C ARG A 203 -7.23 29.13 -11.87
N LEU A 204 -6.66 29.46 -10.72
CA LEU A 204 -5.82 28.55 -9.96
C LEU A 204 -6.57 27.28 -9.53
N LEU A 205 -7.88 27.36 -9.25
CA LEU A 205 -8.70 26.20 -8.86
C LEU A 205 -8.77 25.09 -9.92
N GLU A 206 -8.42 25.38 -11.16
CA GLU A 206 -8.35 24.40 -12.24
C GLU A 206 -7.07 23.54 -12.20
N LEU A 207 -6.09 23.88 -11.35
CA LEU A 207 -4.83 23.15 -11.23
C LEU A 207 -5.00 21.64 -11.00
N PRO A 208 -5.85 21.15 -10.07
CA PRO A 208 -6.04 19.71 -9.82
C PRO A 208 -6.65 18.94 -10.98
N LYS A 209 -7.37 19.63 -11.88
CA LYS A 209 -7.91 19.00 -13.10
C LYS A 209 -6.86 18.86 -14.19
N ARG A 210 -5.80 19.67 -14.15
CA ARG A 210 -4.74 19.69 -15.16
C ARG A 210 -3.55 18.81 -14.77
N ILE A 211 -3.17 18.87 -13.49
CA ILE A 211 -1.98 18.19 -12.98
C ILE A 211 -2.41 17.28 -11.82
N PRO A 212 -2.33 15.95 -11.98
CA PRO A 212 -2.62 15.00 -10.90
C PRO A 212 -1.76 15.23 -9.66
N HIS A 213 -2.24 14.73 -8.52
CA HIS A 213 -1.58 14.88 -7.20
C HIS A 213 -1.34 16.35 -6.81
N THR A 214 -2.25 17.24 -7.24
CA THR A 214 -2.23 18.64 -6.84
C THR A 214 -3.52 19.05 -6.16
N ALA A 215 -3.44 20.06 -5.29
CA ALA A 215 -4.58 20.66 -4.63
C ALA A 215 -4.40 22.17 -4.50
N VAL A 216 -5.51 22.87 -4.25
CA VAL A 216 -5.51 24.33 -4.06
C VAL A 216 -6.17 24.68 -2.73
N VAL A 217 -5.48 25.50 -1.95
CA VAL A 217 -5.99 26.11 -0.71
C VAL A 217 -6.71 27.40 -1.04
N ARG A 218 -7.92 27.56 -0.50
CA ARG A 218 -8.70 28.79 -0.65
C ARG A 218 -8.31 29.85 0.37
N SER A 219 -8.40 31.10 -0.04
CA SER A 219 -8.09 32.30 0.75
C SER A 219 -9.27 32.87 1.54
N TYR A 220 -10.47 32.33 1.42
CA TYR A 220 -11.65 32.91 2.08
C TYR A 220 -11.46 33.06 3.60
N GLY A 221 -11.99 34.14 4.18
CA GLY A 221 -11.89 34.41 5.61
C GLY A 221 -10.49 34.79 6.09
N THR A 222 -9.58 35.16 5.17
CA THR A 222 -8.28 35.75 5.50
C THR A 222 -8.31 37.27 5.33
N ALA A 223 -7.34 37.94 5.94
CA ALA A 223 -7.13 39.38 5.89
C ALA A 223 -5.64 39.71 5.63
N THR A 224 -5.40 40.92 5.15
CA THR A 224 -4.05 41.46 4.91
C THR A 224 -3.81 42.70 5.77
N PHE A 225 -2.59 42.92 6.23
CA PHE A 225 -2.25 44.10 7.05
C PHE A 225 -1.68 45.29 6.24
N ASP A 226 -1.25 45.07 5.00
CA ASP A 226 -0.68 46.09 4.11
C ASP A 226 -1.21 46.00 2.66
N SER A 227 -2.40 45.44 2.50
CA SER A 227 -3.04 45.17 1.21
C SER A 227 -2.26 44.22 0.28
N THR A 228 -1.29 43.47 0.83
CA THR A 228 -0.54 42.47 0.06
C THR A 228 -0.24 41.22 0.88
N HIS A 229 0.19 41.39 2.13
CA HIS A 229 0.64 40.31 2.98
C HIS A 229 -0.45 39.93 3.98
N PHE A 230 -0.70 38.63 4.09
CA PHE A 230 -1.64 38.09 5.08
C PHE A 230 -1.21 38.44 6.49
N ASP A 231 -2.17 38.74 7.35
CA ASP A 231 -1.95 38.96 8.78
C ASP A 231 -1.66 37.64 9.54
N SER A 232 -1.35 37.73 10.83
CA SER A 232 -0.88 36.58 11.61
C SER A 232 -1.93 35.46 11.71
N PRO A 233 -3.21 35.73 12.05
CA PRO A 233 -4.25 34.71 12.02
C PRO A 233 -4.42 34.06 10.63
N SER A 234 -4.36 34.87 9.57
CA SER A 234 -4.52 34.38 8.20
C SER A 234 -3.37 33.47 7.75
N GLN A 235 -2.14 33.75 8.18
CA GLN A 235 -1.00 32.89 7.92
C GLN A 235 -1.17 31.51 8.57
N VAL A 236 -1.63 31.48 9.83
CA VAL A 236 -1.91 30.21 10.53
C VAL A 236 -3.04 29.45 9.83
N LEU A 237 -4.16 30.11 9.55
CA LEU A 237 -5.33 29.51 8.88
C LEU A 237 -4.98 28.95 7.50
N LEU A 238 -4.22 29.69 6.68
CA LEU A 238 -3.75 29.18 5.39
C LEU A 238 -2.87 27.95 5.58
N GLY A 239 -1.95 27.98 6.54
CA GLY A 239 -1.11 26.85 6.90
C GLY A 239 -1.91 25.58 7.22
N GLU A 240 -2.93 25.69 8.07
CA GLU A 240 -3.81 24.58 8.43
C GLU A 240 -4.52 23.99 7.20
N ARG A 241 -5.03 24.85 6.31
CA ARG A 241 -5.67 24.41 5.07
C ARG A 241 -4.68 23.73 4.12
N TYR A 242 -3.42 24.19 4.07
CA TYR A 242 -2.36 23.49 3.34
C TYR A 242 -2.16 22.09 3.89
N ALA A 243 -2.13 21.94 5.22
CA ALA A 243 -1.94 20.64 5.87
C ALA A 243 -3.09 19.68 5.57
N GLU A 244 -4.33 20.14 5.67
CA GLU A 244 -5.50 19.33 5.33
C GLU A 244 -5.48 18.84 3.88
N LYS A 245 -5.15 19.73 2.93
CA LYS A 245 -5.04 19.35 1.51
C LYS A 245 -3.85 18.44 1.24
N MET A 246 -2.73 18.66 1.90
CA MET A 246 -1.57 17.79 1.82
C MET A 246 -1.90 16.39 2.34
N ASN A 247 -2.52 16.30 3.52
CA ASN A 247 -2.91 15.03 4.11
C ASN A 247 -3.91 14.27 3.23
N GLN A 248 -4.90 14.96 2.64
CA GLN A 248 -5.82 14.36 1.67
C GLN A 248 -5.10 13.76 0.44
N LEU A 249 -4.07 14.44 -0.08
CA LEU A 249 -3.27 13.92 -1.19
C LEU A 249 -2.39 12.74 -0.76
N LEU A 250 -1.81 12.80 0.44
CA LEU A 250 -1.02 11.72 1.00
C LEU A 250 -1.88 10.48 1.25
N GLU A 251 -3.05 10.59 1.86
CA GLU A 251 -3.98 9.48 2.04
C GLU A 251 -4.39 8.85 0.70
N LYS A 252 -4.63 9.66 -0.34
CA LYS A 252 -4.91 9.16 -1.70
C LYS A 252 -3.72 8.46 -2.34
N ASN A 253 -2.50 8.93 -2.09
CA ASN A 253 -1.27 8.29 -2.58
C ASN A 253 -0.94 6.99 -1.82
N HIS A 254 -1.29 6.91 -0.52
CA HIS A 254 -1.25 5.68 0.26
C HIS A 254 -2.37 4.70 -0.14
N GLY A 255 -3.42 5.19 -0.81
CA GLY A 255 -4.50 4.41 -1.42
C GLY A 255 -4.27 4.06 -2.90
N ARG A 256 -3.02 3.86 -3.33
CA ARG A 256 -2.73 3.25 -4.64
C ARG A 256 -2.57 1.75 -4.42
N HIS A 257 -3.44 0.97 -5.06
CA HIS A 257 -3.25 -0.48 -5.11
C HIS A 257 -1.98 -0.74 -5.93
N GLU A 258 -1.11 -1.60 -5.42
CA GLU A 258 0.15 -1.98 -6.05
C GLU A 258 -0.10 -2.78 -7.32
N PHE A 259 -1.13 -3.64 -7.30
CA PHE A 259 -1.63 -4.40 -8.44
C PHE A 259 -3.01 -5.00 -8.11
N ALA A 260 -3.59 -5.75 -9.06
CA ALA A 260 -4.79 -6.55 -8.84
C ALA A 260 -4.59 -8.00 -9.29
N PHE A 261 -5.37 -8.93 -8.72
CA PHE A 261 -5.47 -10.31 -9.21
C PHE A 261 -6.92 -10.81 -9.17
N GLY A 262 -7.26 -11.75 -10.05
CA GLY A 262 -8.60 -12.35 -10.12
C GLY A 262 -8.71 -13.64 -9.33
N LEU A 263 -9.92 -13.98 -8.89
CA LEU A 263 -10.25 -15.23 -8.21
C LEU A 263 -11.53 -15.84 -8.79
N ILE A 264 -11.51 -17.14 -9.04
CA ILE A 264 -12.69 -17.97 -9.34
C ILE A 264 -12.59 -19.28 -8.56
N ALA A 265 -13.74 -19.90 -8.26
CA ALA A 265 -13.80 -21.15 -7.50
C ALA A 265 -14.92 -22.06 -8.01
N ASP A 266 -14.67 -23.38 -7.97
CA ASP A 266 -15.66 -24.44 -8.17
C ASP A 266 -16.53 -24.23 -9.43
N VAL A 267 -15.86 -24.11 -10.59
CA VAL A 267 -16.54 -24.09 -11.90
C VAL A 267 -17.28 -25.41 -12.12
N GLN A 268 -16.73 -26.52 -11.64
CA GLN A 268 -17.31 -27.87 -11.65
C GLN A 268 -18.07 -28.17 -12.94
N TYR A 269 -17.44 -27.93 -14.09
CA TYR A 269 -18.08 -28.22 -15.37
C TYR A 269 -18.22 -29.74 -15.60
N ALA A 270 -19.38 -30.14 -16.11
CA ALA A 270 -19.59 -31.42 -16.75
C ALA A 270 -20.74 -31.31 -17.77
N ASP A 271 -20.71 -32.14 -18.81
CA ASP A 271 -21.83 -32.29 -19.74
C ASP A 271 -22.97 -33.14 -19.11
N ALA A 272 -23.49 -32.68 -17.98
CA ALA A 272 -24.50 -33.35 -17.17
C ALA A 272 -25.72 -32.46 -16.92
N ALA A 273 -26.87 -33.10 -16.63
CA ALA A 273 -28.06 -32.38 -16.19
C ALA A 273 -27.84 -31.77 -14.79
N THR A 274 -28.45 -30.62 -14.53
CA THR A 274 -28.45 -29.96 -13.21
C THR A 274 -28.86 -30.94 -12.11
N ALA A 275 -28.15 -30.93 -10.99
CA ALA A 275 -28.44 -31.76 -9.82
C ALA A 275 -28.49 -30.90 -8.55
N GLY A 276 -29.65 -30.85 -7.90
CA GLY A 276 -29.84 -29.96 -6.75
C GLY A 276 -29.59 -28.49 -7.14
N LYS A 277 -28.69 -27.81 -6.44
CA LYS A 277 -28.24 -26.44 -6.76
C LYS A 277 -27.18 -26.39 -7.87
N ARG A 278 -26.56 -27.52 -8.24
CA ARG A 278 -25.40 -27.57 -9.13
C ARG A 278 -25.81 -27.50 -10.60
N ASN A 279 -25.43 -26.43 -11.28
CA ASN A 279 -25.72 -26.19 -12.70
C ASN A 279 -24.50 -26.46 -13.60
N TYR A 280 -24.15 -27.73 -13.75
CA TYR A 280 -22.92 -28.18 -14.42
C TYR A 280 -22.68 -27.59 -15.82
N ARG A 281 -23.65 -27.69 -16.74
CA ARG A 281 -23.50 -27.11 -18.08
C ARG A 281 -23.50 -25.58 -18.07
N GLY A 282 -24.30 -24.99 -17.16
CA GLY A 282 -24.47 -23.56 -17.07
C GLY A 282 -23.19 -22.82 -16.68
N THR A 283 -22.26 -23.49 -15.99
CA THR A 283 -21.01 -22.86 -15.53
C THR A 283 -20.13 -22.36 -16.66
N LEU A 284 -20.19 -22.95 -17.87
CA LEU A 284 -19.49 -22.40 -19.03
C LEU A 284 -20.01 -21.01 -19.41
N THR A 285 -21.33 -20.79 -19.33
CA THR A 285 -21.93 -19.47 -19.61
C THR A 285 -21.55 -18.48 -18.50
N THR A 286 -21.62 -18.92 -17.25
CA THR A 286 -21.22 -18.09 -16.09
C THR A 286 -19.75 -17.68 -16.18
N LEU A 287 -18.87 -18.61 -16.56
CA LEU A 287 -17.44 -18.37 -16.73
C LEU A 287 -17.17 -17.38 -17.87
N GLN A 288 -17.81 -17.57 -19.03
CA GLN A 288 -17.71 -16.63 -20.16
C GLN A 288 -18.13 -15.21 -19.77
N GLN A 289 -19.19 -15.08 -18.97
CA GLN A 289 -19.68 -13.80 -18.48
C GLN A 289 -18.80 -13.18 -17.40
N THR A 290 -18.01 -13.99 -16.69
CA THR A 290 -17.08 -13.53 -15.64
C THR A 290 -15.81 -12.92 -16.22
N ILE A 291 -15.29 -13.45 -17.34
CA ILE A 291 -14.01 -13.01 -17.93
C ILE A 291 -13.92 -11.50 -18.19
N PRO A 292 -14.94 -10.84 -18.79
CA PRO A 292 -14.89 -9.39 -19.00
C PRO A 292 -14.74 -8.59 -17.70
N PHE A 293 -15.35 -9.05 -16.59
CA PHE A 293 -15.20 -8.40 -15.29
C PHE A 293 -13.79 -8.57 -14.75
N LEU A 294 -13.18 -9.75 -14.88
CA LEU A 294 -11.78 -9.95 -14.48
C LEU A 294 -10.85 -9.05 -15.31
N ASN A 295 -10.98 -9.08 -16.63
CA ASN A 295 -10.12 -8.32 -17.55
C ASN A 295 -10.26 -6.79 -17.37
N ALA A 296 -11.44 -6.29 -16.98
CA ALA A 296 -11.67 -4.85 -16.77
C ALA A 296 -10.82 -4.25 -15.63
N PHE A 297 -10.23 -5.09 -14.78
CA PHE A 297 -9.36 -4.66 -13.68
C PHE A 297 -7.88 -4.91 -13.95
N GLU A 298 -7.52 -5.31 -15.19
CA GLU A 298 -6.14 -5.52 -15.63
C GLU A 298 -5.32 -6.33 -14.61
N PRO A 299 -5.78 -7.55 -14.23
CA PRO A 299 -5.13 -8.32 -13.19
C PRO A 299 -3.74 -8.78 -13.64
N GLU A 300 -2.78 -8.81 -12.72
CA GLU A 300 -1.44 -9.36 -12.96
C GLU A 300 -1.44 -10.88 -13.08
N PHE A 301 -2.44 -11.54 -12.47
CA PHE A 301 -2.71 -12.97 -12.59
C PHE A 301 -4.14 -13.27 -12.13
N VAL A 302 -4.64 -14.46 -12.45
CA VAL A 302 -5.92 -14.99 -11.96
C VAL A 302 -5.69 -16.35 -11.32
N VAL A 303 -6.40 -16.65 -10.23
CA VAL A 303 -6.33 -17.95 -9.55
C VAL A 303 -7.67 -18.67 -9.67
N SER A 304 -7.62 -19.91 -10.15
CA SER A 304 -8.72 -20.86 -10.06
C SER A 304 -8.50 -21.73 -8.82
N LEU A 305 -9.37 -21.60 -7.82
CA LEU A 305 -9.23 -22.23 -6.49
C LEU A 305 -9.59 -23.73 -6.48
N GLY A 306 -9.46 -24.40 -7.62
CA GLY A 306 -9.75 -25.82 -7.81
C GLY A 306 -11.18 -26.10 -8.26
N ASP A 307 -11.42 -27.37 -8.54
CA ASP A 307 -12.69 -27.91 -9.01
C ASP A 307 -13.14 -27.24 -10.32
N LEU A 308 -12.27 -27.29 -11.34
CA LEU A 308 -12.57 -26.76 -12.65
C LEU A 308 -13.61 -27.62 -13.39
N ILE A 309 -13.56 -28.93 -13.16
CA ILE A 309 -14.53 -29.93 -13.64
C ILE A 309 -15.25 -30.59 -12.47
N ASP A 310 -16.39 -31.23 -12.72
CA ASP A 310 -17.05 -32.12 -11.73
C ASP A 310 -16.65 -33.59 -11.94
N ARG A 311 -16.39 -34.00 -13.19
CA ARG A 311 -16.03 -35.37 -13.59
C ARG A 311 -15.48 -35.41 -15.02
N ASP A 312 -14.91 -36.56 -15.37
CA ASP A 312 -14.40 -36.92 -16.70
C ASP A 312 -13.23 -36.04 -17.18
N PHE A 313 -12.11 -36.66 -17.54
CA PHE A 313 -10.90 -35.94 -17.93
C PHE A 313 -11.09 -35.04 -19.17
N ALA A 314 -11.99 -35.41 -20.08
CA ALA A 314 -12.30 -34.62 -21.26
C ALA A 314 -13.04 -33.31 -20.93
N SER A 315 -13.70 -33.23 -19.77
CA SER A 315 -14.43 -32.03 -19.35
C SER A 315 -13.51 -30.83 -19.16
N PHE A 316 -12.20 -31.01 -18.93
CA PHE A 316 -11.26 -29.90 -18.76
C PHE A 316 -11.18 -28.99 -20.00
N ASP A 317 -11.38 -29.54 -21.21
CA ASP A 317 -11.18 -28.82 -22.47
C ASP A 317 -12.07 -27.57 -22.58
N ALA A 318 -13.34 -27.69 -22.19
CA ALA A 318 -14.30 -26.59 -22.33
C ALA A 318 -14.02 -25.38 -21.41
N PRO A 319 -13.89 -25.53 -20.08
CA PRO A 319 -13.57 -24.41 -19.20
C PRO A 319 -12.16 -23.87 -19.46
N LEU A 320 -11.15 -24.71 -19.74
CA LEU A 320 -9.80 -24.22 -20.09
C LEU A 320 -9.81 -23.38 -21.37
N GLY A 321 -10.52 -23.80 -22.42
CA GLY A 321 -10.66 -23.02 -23.65
C GLY A 321 -11.36 -21.68 -23.46
N ILE A 322 -12.27 -21.57 -22.47
CA ILE A 322 -12.88 -20.28 -22.10
C ILE A 322 -11.86 -19.41 -21.35
N LEU A 323 -11.09 -20.00 -20.43
CA LEU A 323 -10.09 -19.29 -19.63
C LEU A 323 -8.94 -18.70 -20.47
N GLU A 324 -8.71 -19.18 -21.69
CA GLU A 324 -7.82 -18.50 -22.66
C GLU A 324 -8.24 -17.04 -22.95
N GLY A 325 -9.49 -16.67 -22.70
CA GLY A 325 -9.98 -15.29 -22.80
C GLY A 325 -9.54 -14.36 -21.66
N VAL A 326 -8.87 -14.86 -20.63
CA VAL A 326 -8.31 -14.05 -19.53
C VAL A 326 -6.99 -13.40 -19.99
N ASN A 327 -6.88 -12.08 -19.84
CA ASN A 327 -5.71 -11.30 -20.27
C ASN A 327 -4.58 -11.29 -19.22
N ALA A 328 -4.35 -12.41 -18.54
CA ALA A 328 -3.39 -12.53 -17.45
C ALA A 328 -2.97 -13.99 -17.25
N PRO A 329 -1.77 -14.26 -16.68
CA PRO A 329 -1.36 -15.60 -16.25
C PRO A 329 -2.39 -16.26 -15.32
N MET A 330 -2.60 -17.57 -15.49
CA MET A 330 -3.53 -18.36 -14.68
C MET A 330 -2.76 -19.25 -13.71
N HIS A 331 -3.23 -19.32 -12.46
CA HIS A 331 -2.77 -20.28 -11.47
C HIS A 331 -3.92 -21.22 -11.11
N HIS A 332 -3.74 -22.52 -11.37
CA HIS A 332 -4.72 -23.54 -11.02
C HIS A 332 -4.34 -24.26 -9.73
N ILE A 333 -5.19 -24.13 -8.72
CA ILE A 333 -5.13 -24.93 -7.50
C ILE A 333 -5.84 -26.26 -7.78
N TRP A 334 -5.38 -27.34 -7.16
CA TRP A 334 -6.02 -28.65 -7.26
C TRP A 334 -7.18 -28.77 -6.28
N GLY A 335 -8.38 -29.06 -6.77
CA GLY A 335 -9.54 -29.47 -5.98
C GLY A 335 -9.83 -30.97 -6.09
N ASN A 336 -10.77 -31.49 -5.29
CA ASN A 336 -11.08 -32.91 -5.33
C ASN A 336 -11.75 -33.34 -6.64
N HIS A 337 -12.63 -32.52 -7.20
CA HIS A 337 -13.32 -32.87 -8.44
C HIS A 337 -12.41 -32.80 -9.68
N ASP A 338 -11.29 -32.06 -9.63
CA ASP A 338 -10.26 -32.13 -10.67
C ASP A 338 -9.68 -33.55 -10.82
N PHE A 339 -9.76 -34.36 -9.75
CA PHE A 339 -9.30 -35.74 -9.70
C PHE A 339 -10.42 -36.78 -9.77
N SER A 340 -11.69 -36.36 -9.95
CA SER A 340 -12.83 -37.25 -10.23
C SER A 340 -12.78 -37.78 -11.68
N VAL A 341 -11.67 -38.45 -11.99
CA VAL A 341 -11.32 -39.05 -13.27
C VAL A 341 -10.86 -40.50 -13.04
N ALA A 342 -10.75 -41.29 -14.11
CA ALA A 342 -10.21 -42.65 -13.99
C ALA A 342 -8.79 -42.63 -13.39
N ASP A 343 -8.47 -43.59 -12.52
CA ASP A 343 -7.16 -43.68 -11.84
C ASP A 343 -5.96 -43.61 -12.80
N SER A 344 -6.08 -44.22 -13.99
CA SER A 344 -5.05 -44.16 -15.04
C SER A 344 -4.78 -42.76 -15.60
N LEU A 345 -5.63 -41.78 -15.31
CA LEU A 345 -5.54 -40.39 -15.78
C LEU A 345 -5.15 -39.41 -14.68
N LYS A 346 -5.21 -39.78 -13.38
CA LYS A 346 -4.90 -38.88 -12.26
C LYS A 346 -3.52 -38.24 -12.37
N ALA A 347 -2.51 -39.00 -12.80
CA ALA A 347 -1.16 -38.50 -13.02
C ALA A 347 -1.05 -37.41 -14.11
N LYS A 348 -2.06 -37.27 -14.99
CA LYS A 348 -2.09 -36.28 -16.06
C LYS A 348 -2.83 -34.99 -15.69
N VAL A 349 -3.50 -34.95 -14.53
CA VAL A 349 -4.29 -33.78 -14.09
C VAL A 349 -3.39 -32.57 -13.89
N GLY A 350 -2.23 -32.76 -13.24
CA GLY A 350 -1.26 -31.68 -13.02
C GLY A 350 -0.75 -31.05 -14.31
N GLU A 351 -0.37 -31.86 -15.30
CA GLU A 351 0.02 -31.39 -16.63
C GLU A 351 -1.13 -30.67 -17.35
N LYS A 352 -2.36 -31.18 -17.20
CA LYS A 352 -3.56 -30.60 -17.82
C LYS A 352 -3.89 -29.20 -17.30
N LEU A 353 -3.57 -28.94 -16.04
CA LEU A 353 -3.81 -27.67 -15.34
C LEU A 353 -2.59 -26.74 -15.29
N ASP A 354 -1.51 -27.06 -16.00
CA ASP A 354 -0.22 -26.34 -15.95
C ASP A 354 0.29 -26.14 -14.50
N ASN A 355 0.08 -27.15 -13.66
CA ASN A 355 0.55 -27.22 -12.28
C ASN A 355 1.00 -28.65 -11.99
N PRO A 356 2.20 -29.08 -12.40
CA PRO A 356 2.63 -30.47 -12.28
C PRO A 356 2.97 -30.91 -10.85
N THR A 357 3.26 -29.96 -9.94
CA THR A 357 3.68 -30.24 -8.56
C THR A 357 2.54 -30.12 -7.55
N GLY A 358 1.46 -29.43 -7.91
CA GLY A 358 0.32 -29.13 -7.03
C GLY A 358 0.57 -27.99 -6.05
N TYR A 359 1.81 -27.76 -5.62
CA TYR A 359 2.20 -26.69 -4.70
C TYR A 359 3.49 -25.99 -5.13
N TYR A 360 3.56 -24.67 -4.89
CA TYR A 360 4.71 -23.81 -5.21
C TYR A 360 4.53 -22.41 -4.59
N SER A 361 5.57 -21.58 -4.69
CA SER A 361 5.54 -20.18 -4.24
C SER A 361 5.94 -19.22 -5.36
N PHE A 362 5.37 -18.03 -5.37
CA PHE A 362 5.80 -16.93 -6.23
C PHE A 362 5.67 -15.57 -5.52
N GLU A 363 6.33 -14.55 -6.05
CA GLU A 363 6.29 -13.20 -5.48
C GLU A 363 5.71 -12.18 -6.44
N LYS A 364 4.87 -11.28 -5.92
CA LYS A 364 4.34 -10.14 -6.68
C LYS A 364 4.05 -8.97 -5.73
N GLY A 365 4.48 -7.76 -6.11
CA GLY A 365 4.28 -6.56 -5.30
C GLY A 365 4.88 -6.64 -3.89
N GLY A 366 5.93 -7.44 -3.67
CA GLY A 366 6.51 -7.61 -2.33
C GLY A 366 5.71 -8.56 -1.40
N LEU A 367 4.63 -9.16 -1.89
CA LEU A 367 3.92 -10.26 -1.22
C LEU A 367 4.40 -11.61 -1.75
N ILE A 368 4.38 -12.61 -0.88
CA ILE A 368 4.63 -14.01 -1.21
C ILE A 368 3.27 -14.73 -1.31
N PHE A 369 3.05 -15.39 -2.44
CA PHE A 369 1.87 -16.21 -2.69
C PHE A 369 2.27 -17.68 -2.62
N LEU A 370 1.56 -18.44 -1.79
CA LEU A 370 1.79 -19.88 -1.60
C LEU A 370 0.61 -20.64 -2.14
N VAL A 371 0.83 -21.44 -3.19
CA VAL A 371 -0.12 -22.42 -3.69
C VAL A 371 0.11 -23.72 -2.95
N VAL A 372 -0.92 -24.22 -2.28
CA VAL A 372 -0.89 -25.41 -1.43
C VAL A 372 -1.79 -26.49 -2.02
N ASN A 373 -1.21 -27.68 -2.16
CA ASN A 373 -1.89 -28.87 -2.62
C ASN A 373 -2.61 -29.55 -1.46
N GLY A 374 -3.88 -29.21 -1.25
CA GLY A 374 -4.74 -29.90 -0.29
C GLY A 374 -5.09 -31.35 -0.66
N MET A 375 -4.76 -31.79 -1.88
CA MET A 375 -4.98 -33.17 -2.36
C MET A 375 -3.78 -34.10 -2.09
N ASP A 376 -2.71 -33.59 -1.48
CA ASP A 376 -1.47 -34.32 -1.20
C ASP A 376 -1.72 -35.65 -0.48
N ILE A 377 -2.51 -35.63 0.61
CA ILE A 377 -3.02 -36.83 1.26
C ILE A 377 -4.56 -36.83 1.17
N SER A 378 -5.09 -37.54 0.18
CA SER A 378 -6.52 -37.62 -0.11
C SER A 378 -6.90 -38.96 -0.76
N LEU A 379 -8.20 -39.31 -0.71
CA LEU A 379 -8.68 -40.48 -1.46
C LEU A 379 -8.88 -40.19 -2.96
N GLU A 380 -9.53 -39.07 -3.27
CA GLU A 380 -9.86 -38.68 -4.65
C GLU A 380 -8.59 -38.39 -5.46
N GLY A 381 -7.58 -37.75 -4.86
CA GLY A 381 -6.38 -37.28 -5.56
C GLY A 381 -5.46 -38.38 -6.07
N HIS A 382 -5.59 -39.60 -5.56
CA HIS A 382 -4.62 -40.68 -5.81
C HIS A 382 -5.29 -41.97 -6.29
N PRO A 383 -4.63 -42.79 -7.13
CA PRO A 383 -5.14 -44.09 -7.51
C PRO A 383 -5.40 -44.99 -6.30
N GLU A 384 -6.45 -45.80 -6.37
CA GLU A 384 -6.79 -46.73 -5.30
C GLU A 384 -5.61 -47.68 -5.02
N GLY A 385 -5.27 -47.83 -3.74
CA GLY A 385 -4.16 -48.68 -3.30
C GLY A 385 -2.76 -48.08 -3.42
N SER A 386 -2.61 -46.87 -3.95
CA SER A 386 -1.33 -46.14 -3.91
C SER A 386 -0.94 -45.73 -2.47
N GLU A 387 0.32 -45.33 -2.27
CA GLU A 387 0.84 -44.97 -0.94
C GLU A 387 0.04 -43.81 -0.30
N ASN A 388 -0.20 -42.72 -1.03
CA ASN A 388 -0.93 -41.58 -0.49
C ASN A 388 -2.42 -41.88 -0.30
N TYR A 389 -3.02 -42.75 -1.12
CA TYR A 389 -4.38 -43.25 -0.90
C TYR A 389 -4.48 -44.05 0.41
N GLN A 390 -3.51 -44.92 0.69
CA GLN A 390 -3.46 -45.69 1.94
C GLN A 390 -3.28 -44.77 3.15
N LYS A 391 -2.35 -43.80 3.07
CA LYS A 391 -2.16 -42.77 4.11
C LYS A 391 -3.46 -42.01 4.38
N ALA A 392 -4.17 -41.59 3.33
CA ALA A 392 -5.45 -40.89 3.45
C ALA A 392 -6.54 -41.76 4.10
N SER A 393 -6.63 -43.03 3.70
CA SER A 393 -7.57 -44.01 4.27
C SER A 393 -7.35 -44.19 5.78
N GLU A 394 -6.09 -44.36 6.20
CA GLU A 394 -5.74 -44.49 7.61
C GLU A 394 -6.01 -43.19 8.39
N TRP A 395 -5.73 -42.04 7.77
CA TRP A 395 -5.95 -40.74 8.41
C TRP A 395 -7.43 -40.46 8.65
N MET A 396 -8.27 -40.67 7.64
CA MET A 396 -9.72 -40.55 7.79
C MET A 396 -10.25 -41.49 8.87
N ALA A 397 -9.81 -42.75 8.90
CA ALA A 397 -10.24 -43.69 9.94
C ALA A 397 -9.90 -43.19 11.37
N ARG A 398 -8.73 -42.57 11.55
CA ARG A 398 -8.35 -41.92 12.82
C ARG A 398 -9.25 -40.72 13.13
N LEU A 399 -9.51 -39.86 12.14
CA LEU A 399 -10.34 -38.66 12.31
C LEU A 399 -11.80 -39.03 12.64
N GLU A 400 -12.37 -40.01 11.93
CA GLU A 400 -13.69 -40.59 12.21
C GLU A 400 -13.76 -41.15 13.63
N SER A 401 -12.75 -41.91 14.05
CA SER A 401 -12.67 -42.46 15.40
C SER A 401 -12.57 -41.38 16.48
N SER A 402 -11.98 -40.23 16.16
CA SER A 402 -11.91 -39.08 17.07
C SER A 402 -13.16 -38.20 17.06
N GLY A 403 -14.13 -38.47 16.18
CA GLY A 403 -15.35 -37.69 16.02
C GLY A 403 -15.18 -36.38 15.24
N ALA A 404 -14.10 -36.24 14.46
CA ALA A 404 -13.87 -35.06 13.63
C ALA A 404 -14.95 -34.94 12.55
N ASN A 405 -15.56 -33.77 12.41
CA ASN A 405 -16.69 -33.56 11.48
C ASN A 405 -16.26 -33.45 10.01
N ASN A 406 -14.98 -33.24 9.75
CA ASN A 406 -14.37 -33.11 8.42
C ASN A 406 -13.76 -34.40 7.88
N ALA A 407 -13.90 -35.53 8.59
CA ALA A 407 -13.53 -36.84 8.06
C ALA A 407 -14.52 -37.23 6.95
N LYS A 408 -14.24 -36.78 5.73
CA LYS A 408 -15.07 -36.98 4.53
C LYS A 408 -14.19 -37.44 3.38
N PRO A 409 -14.69 -38.35 2.51
CA PRO A 409 -13.89 -38.88 1.40
C PRO A 409 -13.53 -37.84 0.35
N TRP A 410 -14.29 -36.74 0.29
CA TRP A 410 -14.05 -35.59 -0.58
C TRP A 410 -13.19 -34.50 0.07
N ASN A 411 -12.62 -34.74 1.26
CA ASN A 411 -11.66 -33.83 1.87
C ASN A 411 -10.24 -34.40 1.74
N GLY A 412 -9.24 -33.51 1.80
CA GLY A 412 -7.83 -33.85 1.76
C GLY A 412 -7.03 -33.13 2.84
N GLY A 413 -5.78 -33.55 3.01
CA GLY A 413 -4.82 -32.97 3.93
C GLY A 413 -3.47 -32.72 3.25
N ILE A 414 -2.63 -31.93 3.91
CA ILE A 414 -1.24 -31.73 3.47
C ILE A 414 -0.31 -32.67 4.23
N GLY A 415 0.57 -33.35 3.50
CA GLY A 415 1.56 -34.26 4.05
C GLY A 415 2.69 -33.51 4.77
N GLU A 416 3.51 -34.26 5.51
CA GLU A 416 4.57 -33.71 6.35
C GLU A 416 5.61 -32.89 5.56
N GLU A 417 6.01 -33.37 4.37
CA GLU A 417 6.97 -32.67 3.52
C GLU A 417 6.45 -31.29 3.08
N GLN A 418 5.21 -31.25 2.59
CA GLN A 418 4.58 -30.01 2.15
C GLN A 418 4.30 -29.06 3.33
N LEU A 419 3.90 -29.59 4.48
CA LEU A 419 3.69 -28.79 5.69
C LEU A 419 4.99 -28.15 6.18
N ASN A 420 6.10 -28.91 6.18
CA ASN A 420 7.41 -28.36 6.54
C ASN A 420 7.87 -27.29 5.55
N TRP A 421 7.61 -27.48 4.25
CA TRP A 421 7.86 -26.46 3.22
C TRP A 421 7.03 -25.19 3.47
N LEU A 422 5.73 -25.33 3.75
CA LEU A 422 4.83 -24.22 4.04
C LEU A 422 5.31 -23.41 5.27
N VAL A 423 5.69 -24.10 6.35
CA VAL A 423 6.27 -23.47 7.54
C VAL A 423 7.55 -22.72 7.22
N SER A 424 8.47 -23.33 6.44
CA SER A 424 9.70 -22.66 6.02
C SER A 424 9.40 -21.36 5.27
N LYS A 425 8.44 -21.38 4.34
CA LYS A 425 8.11 -20.20 3.53
C LYS A 425 7.48 -19.07 4.34
N VAL A 426 6.63 -19.41 5.31
CA VAL A 426 6.05 -18.42 6.23
C VAL A 426 7.14 -17.80 7.11
N ASN A 427 8.07 -18.60 7.63
CA ASN A 427 9.18 -18.10 8.43
C ASN A 427 10.14 -17.20 7.61
N GLU A 428 10.49 -17.61 6.40
CA GLU A 428 11.31 -16.80 5.48
C GLU A 428 10.64 -15.45 5.16
N ALA A 429 9.31 -15.44 4.99
CA ALA A 429 8.55 -14.21 4.76
C ALA A 429 8.59 -13.30 5.99
N GLU A 430 8.42 -13.87 7.19
CA GLU A 430 8.48 -13.13 8.44
C GLU A 430 9.87 -12.50 8.68
N GLU A 431 10.94 -13.28 8.50
CA GLU A 431 12.32 -12.81 8.63
C GLU A 431 12.65 -11.68 7.64
N SER A 432 12.04 -11.72 6.44
CA SER A 432 12.22 -10.70 5.41
C SER A 432 11.22 -9.54 5.49
N GLY A 433 10.32 -9.54 6.48
CA GLY A 433 9.29 -8.51 6.65
C GLY A 433 8.22 -8.49 5.55
N LYS A 434 8.11 -9.58 4.77
CA LYS A 434 7.10 -9.75 3.71
C LYS A 434 5.81 -10.33 4.27
N LYS A 435 4.74 -10.20 3.48
CA LYS A 435 3.41 -10.72 3.80
C LYS A 435 3.06 -11.91 2.90
N VAL A 436 2.29 -12.86 3.44
CA VAL A 436 1.95 -14.12 2.80
C VAL A 436 0.45 -14.23 2.57
N LEU A 437 0.06 -14.59 1.35
CA LEU A 437 -1.27 -15.13 1.05
C LEU A 437 -1.13 -16.60 0.66
N VAL A 438 -2.00 -17.43 1.20
CA VAL A 438 -2.05 -18.86 0.89
C VAL A 438 -3.31 -19.16 0.09
N PHE A 439 -3.16 -19.90 -1.00
CA PHE A 439 -4.24 -20.49 -1.79
C PHE A 439 -4.27 -21.99 -1.57
N CYS A 440 -5.40 -22.50 -1.13
CA CYS A 440 -5.66 -23.94 -1.01
C CYS A 440 -7.13 -24.18 -1.33
N HIS A 441 -7.45 -25.28 -2.02
CA HIS A 441 -8.85 -25.60 -2.30
C HIS A 441 -9.69 -25.71 -1.02
N TYR A 442 -9.13 -26.33 0.03
CA TYR A 442 -9.82 -26.53 1.30
C TYR A 442 -9.69 -25.33 2.26
N PRO A 443 -10.79 -24.90 2.91
CA PRO A 443 -10.75 -23.94 4.00
C PRO A 443 -9.94 -24.45 5.21
N LEU A 444 -9.39 -23.53 6.01
CA LEU A 444 -8.95 -23.85 7.39
C LEU A 444 -10.05 -23.55 8.40
N LEU A 445 -10.70 -22.39 8.27
CA LEU A 445 -11.75 -21.90 9.14
C LEU A 445 -12.91 -21.29 8.35
N PRO A 446 -14.11 -21.22 8.93
CA PRO A 446 -14.50 -21.89 10.18
C PRO A 446 -14.67 -23.40 10.00
N GLU A 447 -14.59 -24.16 11.09
CA GLU A 447 -14.82 -25.59 11.06
C GLU A 447 -16.30 -25.91 10.73
N ASN A 448 -16.56 -26.41 9.52
CA ASN A 448 -17.91 -26.78 9.05
C ASN A 448 -17.99 -28.20 8.46
N GLY A 449 -16.96 -29.04 8.65
CA GLY A 449 -16.87 -30.37 8.06
C GLY A 449 -16.32 -30.41 6.62
N LEU A 450 -16.02 -29.25 6.01
CA LEU A 450 -15.40 -29.14 4.68
C LEU A 450 -13.98 -28.59 4.73
N HIS A 451 -13.46 -28.31 5.92
CA HIS A 451 -12.09 -27.82 6.08
C HIS A 451 -11.06 -28.94 5.92
N LEU A 452 -9.83 -28.56 5.61
CA LEU A 452 -8.66 -29.42 5.43
C LEU A 452 -8.54 -30.44 6.57
N LEU A 453 -8.18 -31.70 6.26
CA LEU A 453 -8.12 -32.80 7.23
C LEU A 453 -7.25 -32.47 8.44
N ASN A 454 -6.11 -31.82 8.23
CA ASN A 454 -5.19 -31.37 9.27
C ASN A 454 -5.20 -29.86 9.50
N SER A 455 -6.34 -29.19 9.31
CA SER A 455 -6.47 -27.74 9.47
C SER A 455 -5.90 -27.21 10.79
N ARG A 456 -6.14 -27.91 11.91
CA ARG A 456 -5.63 -27.55 13.23
C ARG A 456 -4.11 -27.55 13.31
N GLU A 457 -3.47 -28.57 12.76
CA GLU A 457 -2.01 -28.66 12.72
C GLU A 457 -1.41 -27.51 11.88
N VAL A 458 -2.04 -27.19 10.75
CA VAL A 458 -1.62 -26.05 9.91
C VAL A 458 -1.76 -24.74 10.69
N LEU A 459 -2.92 -24.49 11.31
CA LEU A 459 -3.18 -23.29 12.11
C LEU A 459 -2.19 -23.16 13.27
N GLU A 460 -1.88 -24.26 13.97
CA GLU A 460 -0.91 -24.27 15.07
C GLU A 460 0.50 -23.89 14.60
N LYS A 461 0.91 -24.33 13.40
CA LYS A 461 2.29 -24.12 12.91
C LYS A 461 2.52 -22.77 12.24
N ILE A 462 1.53 -22.23 11.51
CA ILE A 462 1.72 -20.97 10.75
C ILE A 462 0.80 -19.83 11.18
N GLY A 463 -0.30 -20.11 11.89
CA GLY A 463 -1.28 -19.11 12.33
C GLY A 463 -0.69 -17.96 13.14
N PRO A 464 0.22 -18.21 14.12
CA PRO A 464 0.82 -17.15 14.92
C PRO A 464 1.73 -16.18 14.16
N SER A 465 2.20 -16.52 12.95
CA SER A 465 3.20 -15.70 12.25
C SER A 465 2.61 -14.37 11.78
N PRO A 466 3.19 -13.20 12.12
CA PRO A 466 2.77 -11.88 11.62
C PRO A 466 2.86 -11.72 10.09
N ALA A 467 3.53 -12.63 9.38
CA ALA A 467 3.59 -12.63 7.93
C ALA A 467 2.29 -13.13 7.27
N LEU A 468 1.56 -14.07 7.90
CA LEU A 468 0.39 -14.72 7.31
C LEU A 468 -0.84 -13.77 7.29
N VAL A 469 -1.19 -13.25 6.12
CA VAL A 469 -2.32 -12.31 5.96
C VAL A 469 -3.64 -13.04 5.73
N ALA A 470 -3.66 -13.97 4.77
CA ALA A 470 -4.90 -14.62 4.37
C ALA A 470 -4.70 -16.07 3.91
N TRP A 471 -5.68 -16.91 4.22
CA TRP A 471 -5.92 -18.21 3.61
C TRP A 471 -7.18 -18.12 2.74
N ILE A 472 -7.02 -18.30 1.43
CA ILE A 472 -8.07 -18.13 0.44
C ILE A 472 -8.39 -19.48 -0.21
N SER A 473 -9.65 -19.87 -0.23
CA SER A 473 -10.09 -21.22 -0.63
C SER A 473 -11.40 -21.26 -1.41
N GLY A 474 -11.71 -22.44 -1.98
CA GLY A 474 -12.99 -22.79 -2.60
C GLY A 474 -13.70 -23.89 -1.79
N HIS A 475 -14.22 -24.92 -2.46
CA HIS A 475 -14.79 -26.17 -1.91
C HIS A 475 -16.13 -26.03 -1.18
N HIS A 476 -16.23 -25.08 -0.24
CA HIS A 476 -17.48 -24.78 0.43
C HIS A 476 -18.29 -23.78 -0.41
N HIS A 477 -19.12 -24.28 -1.33
CA HIS A 477 -19.81 -23.48 -2.34
C HIS A 477 -20.67 -22.31 -1.81
N GLU A 478 -21.17 -22.41 -0.57
CA GLU A 478 -21.92 -21.31 0.05
C GLU A 478 -21.05 -20.10 0.39
N GLY A 479 -19.72 -20.25 0.33
CA GLY A 479 -18.72 -19.30 0.76
C GLY A 479 -18.61 -19.23 2.29
N ASN A 480 -17.54 -18.63 2.78
CA ASN A 480 -17.42 -18.28 4.20
C ASN A 480 -16.34 -17.23 4.44
N TYR A 481 -16.38 -16.61 5.61
CA TYR A 481 -15.34 -15.66 6.01
C TYR A 481 -15.19 -15.59 7.53
N VAL A 482 -13.95 -15.68 8.01
CA VAL A 482 -13.57 -15.47 9.41
C VAL A 482 -12.28 -14.65 9.47
N HIS A 483 -12.22 -13.69 10.38
CA HIS A 483 -10.97 -13.06 10.83
C HIS A 483 -10.65 -13.65 12.20
N ASP A 484 -9.56 -14.40 12.30
CA ASP A 484 -9.23 -15.12 13.54
C ASP A 484 -8.55 -14.23 14.59
N ASP A 485 -8.35 -14.79 15.79
CA ASP A 485 -7.73 -14.08 16.91
C ASP A 485 -6.22 -13.83 16.73
N GLN A 486 -5.57 -14.52 15.77
CA GLN A 486 -4.19 -14.30 15.35
C GLN A 486 -4.07 -13.24 14.24
N GLY A 487 -5.20 -12.65 13.84
CA GLY A 487 -5.27 -11.60 12.83
C GLY A 487 -5.21 -12.11 11.38
N THR A 488 -5.38 -13.41 11.13
CA THR A 488 -5.38 -14.00 9.79
C THR A 488 -6.80 -14.04 9.20
N HIS A 489 -6.93 -13.67 7.93
CA HIS A 489 -8.18 -13.72 7.19
C HIS A 489 -8.39 -15.08 6.52
N HIS A 490 -9.48 -15.77 6.85
CA HIS A 490 -9.89 -17.01 6.21
C HIS A 490 -11.06 -16.70 5.29
N LEU A 491 -10.83 -16.75 3.98
CA LEU A 491 -11.82 -16.44 2.97
C LEU A 491 -12.08 -17.67 2.11
N THR A 492 -13.34 -18.10 2.06
CA THR A 492 -13.80 -19.12 1.13
C THR A 492 -14.74 -18.49 0.12
N LEU A 493 -14.38 -18.55 -1.16
CA LEU A 493 -15.20 -18.04 -2.25
C LEU A 493 -16.44 -18.91 -2.46
N ARG A 494 -17.50 -18.31 -2.99
CA ARG A 494 -18.68 -19.03 -3.48
C ARG A 494 -18.34 -19.84 -4.72
N GLY A 495 -18.91 -21.04 -4.80
CA GLY A 495 -18.72 -21.93 -5.93
C GLY A 495 -19.55 -21.52 -7.14
N MET A 496 -18.93 -21.39 -8.31
CA MET A 496 -19.60 -20.97 -9.54
C MET A 496 -20.71 -21.93 -9.97
N VAL A 497 -20.58 -23.23 -9.68
CA VAL A 497 -21.58 -24.25 -9.98
C VAL A 497 -22.93 -24.06 -9.30
N GLU A 498 -22.99 -23.34 -8.18
CA GLU A 498 -24.22 -23.02 -7.47
C GLU A 498 -24.62 -21.54 -7.63
N ALA A 499 -23.91 -20.80 -8.49
CA ALA A 499 -24.16 -19.38 -8.73
C ALA A 499 -25.60 -19.13 -9.19
N GLN A 500 -26.23 -18.12 -8.59
CA GLN A 500 -27.52 -17.61 -9.06
C GLN A 500 -27.32 -16.41 -10.00
N SER A 501 -26.21 -15.68 -9.79
CA SER A 501 -25.77 -14.61 -10.67
C SER A 501 -25.23 -15.11 -12.02
N PRO A 502 -25.36 -14.29 -13.09
CA PRO A 502 -24.83 -14.62 -14.42
C PRO A 502 -23.30 -14.64 -14.49
N ALA A 503 -22.60 -14.00 -13.54
CA ALA A 503 -21.15 -14.09 -13.40
C ALA A 503 -20.82 -14.41 -11.94
N MET A 504 -19.66 -15.00 -11.66
CA MET A 504 -19.23 -15.36 -10.30
C MET A 504 -17.71 -15.33 -10.19
N GLY A 505 -17.20 -14.68 -9.14
CA GLY A 505 -15.78 -14.62 -8.82
C GLY A 505 -15.44 -13.40 -7.99
N ALA A 506 -14.18 -12.99 -7.97
CA ALA A 506 -13.77 -11.73 -7.36
C ALA A 506 -12.53 -11.13 -8.05
N VAL A 507 -12.35 -9.83 -7.89
CA VAL A 507 -11.07 -9.15 -8.15
C VAL A 507 -10.54 -8.60 -6.84
N VAL A 508 -9.28 -8.89 -6.55
CA VAL A 508 -8.58 -8.38 -5.36
C VAL A 508 -7.62 -7.29 -5.77
N ARG A 509 -7.82 -6.07 -5.28
CA ARG A 509 -6.83 -4.99 -5.34
C ARG A 509 -5.93 -5.06 -4.12
N VAL A 510 -4.64 -5.16 -4.34
CA VAL A 510 -3.63 -5.28 -3.29
C VAL A 510 -3.09 -3.89 -2.96
N TYR A 511 -3.12 -3.51 -1.70
CA TYR A 511 -2.49 -2.30 -1.16
C TYR A 511 -1.40 -2.71 -0.17
N THR A 512 -0.51 -1.79 0.18
CA THR A 512 0.60 -2.04 1.10
C THR A 512 0.16 -2.53 2.48
N ASN A 513 -1.07 -2.23 2.89
CA ASN A 513 -1.60 -2.57 4.22
C ASN A 513 -2.93 -3.35 4.18
N LYS A 514 -3.49 -3.67 3.01
CA LYS A 514 -4.79 -4.34 2.91
C LYS A 514 -5.07 -4.95 1.55
N LEU A 515 -6.03 -5.88 1.52
CA LEU A 515 -6.69 -6.34 0.30
C LEU A 515 -8.08 -5.72 0.21
N LEU A 516 -8.44 -5.18 -0.94
CA LEU A 516 -9.81 -4.79 -1.26
C LEU A 516 -10.38 -5.80 -2.27
N ILE A 517 -11.37 -6.55 -1.84
CA ILE A 517 -12.04 -7.57 -2.64
C ILE A 517 -13.28 -6.93 -3.25
N HIS A 518 -13.35 -6.96 -4.57
CA HIS A 518 -14.53 -6.64 -5.37
C HIS A 518 -15.18 -7.94 -5.82
N GLY A 519 -16.33 -8.28 -5.23
CA GLY A 519 -17.09 -9.46 -5.60
C GLY A 519 -17.72 -9.31 -6.99
N ILE A 520 -17.76 -10.41 -7.74
CA ILE A 520 -18.48 -10.53 -9.01
C ILE A 520 -19.67 -11.46 -8.76
N GLY A 521 -20.87 -10.98 -9.10
CA GLY A 521 -22.11 -11.74 -8.89
C GLY A 521 -22.55 -11.77 -7.44
N ASP A 522 -22.68 -12.97 -6.88
CA ASP A 522 -23.15 -13.18 -5.50
C ASP A 522 -22.02 -13.11 -4.46
N GLU A 523 -20.77 -12.94 -4.90
CA GLU A 523 -19.61 -12.77 -4.04
C GLU A 523 -19.62 -11.37 -3.40
N VAL A 524 -19.19 -11.27 -2.13
CA VAL A 524 -19.34 -10.05 -1.33
C VAL A 524 -18.07 -9.22 -1.36
N ASP A 525 -18.21 -7.90 -1.52
CA ASP A 525 -17.11 -6.95 -1.36
C ASP A 525 -16.53 -6.98 0.07
N ARG A 526 -15.20 -6.96 0.21
CA ARG A 526 -14.53 -7.04 1.51
C ARG A 526 -13.28 -6.18 1.58
N VAL A 527 -12.92 -5.80 2.80
CA VAL A 527 -11.61 -5.22 3.13
C VAL A 527 -10.92 -6.14 4.12
N LEU A 528 -9.72 -6.59 3.77
CA LEU A 528 -8.87 -7.44 4.61
C LEU A 528 -7.63 -6.64 4.99
N GLU A 529 -7.58 -6.10 6.20
CA GLU A 529 -6.45 -5.30 6.68
C GLU A 529 -5.30 -6.23 7.12
N PHE A 530 -4.07 -5.91 6.72
CA PHE A 530 -2.90 -6.67 7.18
C PHE A 530 -2.70 -6.45 8.67
N LYS A 531 -2.27 -7.50 9.38
CA LYS A 531 -1.83 -7.40 10.77
C LYS A 531 -0.52 -6.64 10.95
#